data_AF-A0A3D4ME78-F1
#
_entry.id   AF-A0A3D4ME78-F1
#
_cell.length_a   1.000
_cell.length_b   1.000
_cell.length_c   1.000
_cell.angle_alpha   90.00
_cell.angle_beta   90.00
_cell.angle_gamma   90.00
#
_symmetry.space_group_name_H-M   'P 1'
#
loop_
_entity.id
_entity.type
_entity.pdbx_description
1 polymer ?
#
loop_
_entity_poly.entity_id
_entity_poly.type
_entity_poly.pdbx_seq_one_letter_code
_entity_poly.pdbx_strand_id
1 'polypeptide(L)' 'AAKDWYARIKSRPAFKPLLDDVIPGFAPPSHYQDLDF' A
#
# COMPACT_ATOMS: atom_id res chain seq x y z
N ALA A 1 12.48 9.51 6.45
CA ALA A 1 11.67 10.72 6.20
C ALA A 1 10.47 10.45 5.29
N ALA A 2 10.63 10.31 3.97
CA ALA A 2 9.50 10.04 3.06
C ALA A 2 8.85 8.66 3.28
N LYS A 3 9.68 7.64 3.53
CA LYS A 3 9.23 6.28 3.88
C LYS A 3 8.30 6.27 5.09
N ASP A 4 8.75 6.87 6.19
CA ASP A 4 7.99 6.91 7.45
C ASP A 4 6.68 7.70 7.32
N TRP A 5 6.70 8.79 6.55
CA TRP A 5 5.50 9.55 6.22
C TRP A 5 4.49 8.70 5.44
N TYR A 6 4.97 7.97 4.43
CA TYR A 6 4.09 7.13 3.61
C TYR A 6 3.54 5.94 4.40
N ALA A 7 4.34 5.29 5.24
CA ALA A 7 3.87 4.22 6.13
C ALA A 7 2.71 4.68 7.04
N ARG A 8 2.79 5.91 7.57
CA ARG A 8 1.70 6.53 8.36
C ARG A 8 0.44 6.81 7.56
N ILE A 9 0.55 7.14 6.26
CA ILE A 9 -0.61 7.35 5.39
C ILE A 9 -1.22 6.01 4.99
N LYS A 10 -0.38 5.04 4.61
CA LYS A 10 -0.75 3.70 4.13
C LYS A 10 -1.51 2.89 5.19
N SER A 11 -1.24 3.11 6.47
CA SER A 11 -1.89 2.40 7.59
C SER A 11 -3.30 2.89 7.93
N ARG A 12 -3.79 3.96 7.29
CA ARG A 12 -5.14 4.51 7.56
C ARG A 12 -6.22 3.62 6.94
N PRO A 13 -7.38 3.42 7.60
CA PRO A 13 -8.48 2.62 7.04
C PRO A 13 -8.96 3.09 5.66
N ALA A 14 -8.92 4.40 5.41
CA ALA A 14 -9.27 4.99 4.11
C ALA A 14 -8.35 4.57 2.96
N PHE A 15 -7.14 4.08 3.26
CA PHE A 15 -6.17 3.62 2.27
C PHE A 15 -6.37 2.15 1.87
N LYS A 16 -7.14 1.38 2.67
CA LYS A 16 -7.41 -0.05 2.46
C LYS A 16 -7.93 -0.36 1.04
N PRO A 17 -8.91 0.38 0.48
CA PRO A 17 -9.42 0.10 -0.86
C PRO A 17 -8.36 0.28 -1.96
N LEU A 18 -7.38 1.17 -1.77
CA LEU A 18 -6.30 1.41 -2.72
C LEU A 18 -5.23 0.30 -2.69
N LEU A 19 -5.02 -0.30 -1.52
CA LEU A 19 -4.12 -1.46 -1.36
C LEU A 19 -4.73 -2.76 -1.88
N ASP A 20 -6.06 -2.81 -1.91
CA ASP A 20 -6.84 -3.94 -2.42
C ASP A 20 -7.12 -3.80 -3.94
N ASP A 21 -6.76 -2.67 -4.55
CA ASP A 21 -6.91 -2.46 -6.00
C ASP A 21 -5.88 -3.28 -6.79
N VAL A 22 -6.37 -4.04 -7.77
CA VAL A 22 -5.57 -4.93 -8.61
C VAL A 22 -5.98 -4.74 -10.06
N ILE A 23 -5.02 -4.37 -10.90
CA ILE A 23 -5.23 -4.18 -12.33
C ILE A 23 -4.93 -5.51 -13.04
N PRO A 24 -5.87 -6.09 -13.82
CA PRO A 24 -5.63 -7.30 -14.58
C PRO A 24 -4.39 -7.18 -15.48
N GLY A 25 -3.51 -8.19 -15.43
CA GLY A 25 -2.24 -8.18 -16.17
C GLY A 25 -1.09 -7.44 -15.48
N PHE A 26 -1.33 -6.76 -14.35
CA PHE A 26 -0.31 -6.09 -13.55
C PHE A 26 -0.31 -6.66 -12.12
N ALA A 27 0.55 -7.66 -11.90
CA ALA A 27 0.74 -8.19 -10.56
C ALA A 27 1.42 -7.13 -9.67
N PRO A 28 0.84 -6.78 -8.52
CA PRO A 28 1.48 -5.84 -7.61
C PRO A 28 2.77 -6.44 -7.02
N PRO A 29 3.74 -5.60 -6.63
CA PRO A 29 4.89 -6.05 -5.87
C PRO A 29 4.47 -6.77 -4.58
N SER A 30 5.24 -7.78 -4.15
CA SER A 30 4.92 -8.61 -2.97
C SER A 30 4.72 -7.82 -1.67
N HIS A 31 5.40 -6.68 -1.54
CA HIS A 31 5.32 -5.78 -0.38
C HIS A 31 4.25 -4.68 -0.53
N TYR A 32 3.47 -4.67 -1.61
CA TYR A 32 2.50 -3.60 -1.87
C TYR A 32 1.43 -3.50 -0.77
N GLN A 33 1.05 -4.62 -0.18
CA GLN A 33 0.08 -4.66 0.93
C GLN A 33 0.74 -4.63 2.32
N ASP A 34 2.08 -4.72 2.39
CA ASP A 34 2.81 -4.69 3.65
C ASP A 34 2.84 -3.27 4.21
N LEU A 35 2.36 -3.08 5.45
CA LEU A 35 2.32 -1.77 6.09
C LEU A 35 3.67 -1.36 6.69
N ASP A 36 4.58 -2.31 6.89
CA ASP A 36 5.89 -2.13 7.55
C ASP A 36 7.08 -2.19 6.57
N PHE A 37 6.80 -2.11 5.27
CA PHE A 37 7.78 -2.18 4.18
C PHE A 37 8.86 -1.09 4.27
#